data_AF-A0A921GCX0-F1
#
_entry.id   AF-A0A921GCX0-F1
#
_cell.length_a   1.000
_cell.length_b   1.000
_cell.length_c   1.000
_cell.angle_alpha   90.00
_cell.angle_beta   90.00
_cell.angle_gamma   90.00
#
_symmetry.space_group_name_H-M   'P 1'
#
loop_
_entity.id
_entity.type
_entity.pdbx_description
1 polymer ?
#
loop_
_entity_poly.entity_id
_entity_poly.type
_entity_poly.pdbx_seq_one_letter_code
_entity_poly.pdbx_strand_id
1 'polypeptide(L)'
;MKALKFTLSGKTAFFKRPEVNTNYYFTFGNIHKVALLGIFGAILGYQGYNATKDKGLPEFYQKLHDLKISIIPRNKNGYISKKIQYFNNSVGYASNELGGNLIVKEQWLENPIWDIVVLLDCQEADMLALSLLNNTCIYIPYLGKNDHPANISNVEIIELTEKKINE
;
A
#
# COMPACT_ATOMS: atom_id res chain seq x y z
N MET A 1 -15.43 -13.43 16.28
CA MET A 1 -14.11 -13.65 15.63
C MET A 1 -13.29 -12.40 15.85
N LYS A 2 -11.98 -12.48 16.08
CA LYS A 2 -11.18 -11.27 16.28
C LYS A 2 -10.63 -10.75 14.96
N ALA A 3 -10.52 -9.42 14.86
CA ALA A 3 -9.84 -8.76 13.75
C ALA A 3 -8.99 -7.61 14.25
N LEU A 4 -7.88 -7.38 13.56
CA LEU A 4 -7.07 -6.19 13.70
C LEU A 4 -7.68 -5.08 12.84
N LYS A 5 -7.94 -3.92 13.44
CA LYS A 5 -8.39 -2.72 12.75
C LYS A 5 -7.41 -1.59 12.98
N PHE A 6 -7.09 -0.85 11.93
CA PHE A 6 -6.27 0.36 12.03
C PHE A 6 -6.60 1.32 10.89
N THR A 7 -6.29 2.60 11.09
CA THR A 7 -6.37 3.63 10.06
C THR A 7 -5.04 3.73 9.32
N LEU A 8 -5.07 3.59 8.01
CA LEU A 8 -3.95 3.82 7.10
C LEU A 8 -4.18 5.14 6.34
N SER A 9 -3.24 6.06 6.38
CA SER A 9 -3.36 7.36 5.71
C SER A 9 -2.03 7.92 5.24
N GLY A 10 -2.06 9.02 4.49
CA GLY A 10 -0.88 9.76 4.11
C GLY A 10 -1.24 11.09 3.46
N LYS A 11 -0.27 12.00 3.29
CA LYS A 11 -0.49 13.26 2.58
C LYS A 11 -0.71 13.03 1.08
N THR A 12 0.04 12.08 0.52
CA THR A 12 -0.04 11.69 -0.89
C THR A 12 0.17 10.18 -1.03
N ALA A 13 -0.28 9.60 -2.14
CA ALA A 13 0.01 8.20 -2.48
C ALA A 13 0.07 8.00 -4.00
N PHE A 14 0.79 6.96 -4.43
CA PHE A 14 0.91 6.61 -5.84
C PHE A 14 0.94 5.09 -6.03
N PHE A 15 -0.20 4.51 -6.42
CA PHE A 15 -0.33 3.10 -6.76
C PHE A 15 -0.35 2.96 -8.28
N LYS A 16 0.84 2.84 -8.88
CA LYS A 16 1.03 2.83 -10.33
C LYS A 16 0.09 1.83 -11.03
N ARG A 17 -0.64 2.32 -12.04
CA ARG A 17 -1.37 1.47 -12.98
C ARG A 17 -0.40 0.85 -13.99
N PRO A 18 -0.64 -0.40 -14.43
CA PRO A 18 0.22 -1.05 -15.42
C PRO A 18 0.07 -0.45 -16.84
N GLU A 19 -0.93 0.41 -17.07
CA GLU A 19 -1.12 1.10 -18.33
C GLU A 19 0.12 1.90 -18.74
N VAL A 20 0.65 1.58 -19.91
CA VAL A 20 1.75 2.29 -20.56
C VAL A 20 1.19 3.48 -21.31
N ASN A 21 1.18 4.65 -20.68
CA ASN A 21 1.02 5.91 -21.39
C ASN A 21 2.39 6.60 -21.42
N THR A 22 2.83 6.99 -22.62
CA THR A 22 4.18 7.52 -22.88
C THR A 22 4.47 8.83 -22.14
N ASN A 23 3.43 9.54 -21.69
CA ASN A 23 3.55 10.89 -21.14
C ASN A 23 3.08 11.04 -19.68
N TYR A 24 2.26 10.13 -19.15
CA TYR A 24 1.66 10.27 -17.82
C TYR A 24 1.57 8.92 -17.11
N TYR A 25 2.08 8.87 -15.88
CA TYR A 25 1.89 7.72 -15.01
C TYR A 25 0.64 7.90 -14.14
N PHE A 26 -0.32 6.98 -14.29
CA PHE A 26 -1.58 7.03 -13.56
C PHE A 26 -1.55 6.18 -12.29
N THR A 27 -2.35 6.59 -11.29
CA THR A 27 -2.56 5.84 -10.04
C THR A 27 -3.94 5.19 -10.01
N PHE A 28 -4.07 4.05 -9.33
CA PHE A 28 -5.38 3.56 -8.90
C PHE A 28 -6.06 4.59 -7.99
N GLY A 29 -7.40 4.65 -8.05
CA GLY A 29 -8.18 5.58 -7.21
C GLY A 29 -8.31 5.15 -5.76
N ASN A 30 -7.88 3.93 -5.45
CA ASN A 30 -7.94 3.32 -4.14
C ASN A 30 -6.74 2.38 -3.99
N ILE A 31 -6.35 2.07 -2.75
CA ILE A 31 -5.34 1.04 -2.48
C ILE A 31 -5.90 -0.33 -2.85
N HIS A 32 -5.07 -1.16 -3.47
CA HIS A 32 -5.43 -2.53 -3.85
C HIS A 32 -4.73 -3.54 -2.94
N LYS A 33 -5.27 -4.76 -2.83
CA LYS A 33 -4.79 -5.79 -1.90
C LYS A 33 -3.27 -5.99 -1.98
N VAL A 34 -2.70 -6.13 -3.18
CA VAL A 34 -1.26 -6.38 -3.36
C VAL A 34 -0.38 -5.26 -2.77
N ALA A 35 -0.73 -3.99 -2.96
CA ALA A 35 0.01 -2.88 -2.35
C ALA A 35 -0.06 -2.91 -0.82
N LEU A 36 -1.22 -3.28 -0.27
CA LEU A 36 -1.39 -3.42 1.17
C LEU A 36 -0.59 -4.61 1.74
N LEU A 37 -0.54 -5.73 1.03
CA LEU A 37 0.34 -6.85 1.39
C LEU A 37 1.82 -6.46 1.37
N GLY A 38 2.22 -5.59 0.44
CA GLY A 38 3.57 -5.01 0.42
C GLY A 38 3.87 -4.17 1.66
N ILE A 39 2.89 -3.37 2.12
CA ILE A 39 3.00 -2.61 3.38
C ILE A 39 3.14 -3.56 4.58
N PHE A 40 2.35 -4.64 4.64
CA PHE A 40 2.45 -5.65 5.70
C PHE A 40 3.78 -6.39 5.67
N GLY A 41 4.26 -6.73 4.47
CA GLY A 41 5.59 -7.29 4.26
C GLY A 41 6.69 -6.37 4.78
N ALA A 42 6.61 -5.07 4.51
CA ALA A 42 7.56 -4.09 5.04
C ALA A 42 7.56 -4.04 6.57
N ILE A 43 6.38 -4.09 7.20
CA ILE A 43 6.24 -4.10 8.65
C ILE A 43 6.86 -5.36 9.26
N LEU A 44 6.59 -6.52 8.66
CA LEU A 44 7.08 -7.84 9.09
C LEU A 44 8.49 -8.19 8.59
N GLY A 45 9.12 -7.35 7.77
CA GLY A 45 10.46 -7.56 7.24
C GLY A 45 10.58 -8.58 6.09
N TYR A 46 9.49 -8.91 5.41
CA TYR A 46 9.50 -9.83 4.27
C TYR A 46 10.05 -9.17 3.01
N GLN A 47 10.78 -9.96 2.23
CA GLN A 47 11.47 -9.49 1.04
C GLN A 47 10.50 -9.18 -0.12
N GLY A 48 10.83 -8.11 -0.84
CA GLY A 48 10.11 -7.66 -2.04
C GLY A 48 10.68 -8.22 -3.35
N TYR A 49 10.29 -7.61 -4.46
CA TYR A 49 10.66 -8.02 -5.82
C TYR A 49 12.17 -8.01 -6.11
N ASN A 50 12.95 -7.18 -5.42
CA ASN A 50 14.40 -7.07 -5.64
C ASN A 50 15.19 -8.30 -5.19
N ALA A 51 14.65 -9.07 -4.24
CA ALA A 51 15.26 -10.32 -3.76
C ALA A 51 14.90 -11.52 -4.63
N THR A 52 13.87 -11.40 -5.47
CA THR A 52 13.33 -12.48 -6.33
C THR A 52 13.78 -12.34 -7.78
N LYS A 53 15.07 -12.02 -7.99
CA LYS A 53 15.68 -11.89 -9.33
C LYS A 53 15.54 -13.16 -10.18
N ASP A 54 15.25 -14.31 -9.56
CA ASP A 54 14.99 -15.58 -10.23
C ASP A 54 13.55 -16.06 -10.01
N LYS A 55 12.66 -15.77 -10.97
CA LYS A 55 11.38 -16.44 -11.34
C LYS A 55 10.32 -16.74 -10.25
N GLY A 56 10.41 -16.17 -9.04
CA GLY A 56 9.44 -16.38 -7.95
C GLY A 56 8.52 -15.19 -7.68
N LEU A 57 7.38 -15.45 -7.02
CA LEU A 57 6.60 -14.40 -6.36
C LEU A 57 7.39 -13.83 -5.18
N PRO A 58 7.28 -12.54 -4.84
CA PRO A 58 7.95 -11.99 -3.65
C PRO A 58 7.58 -12.72 -2.37
N GLU A 59 8.48 -12.74 -1.40
CA GLU A 59 8.26 -13.43 -0.11
C GLU A 59 7.01 -12.91 0.61
N PHE A 60 6.81 -11.58 0.63
CA PHE A 60 5.62 -11.00 1.27
C PHE A 60 4.32 -11.55 0.65
N TYR A 61 4.31 -11.78 -0.66
CA TYR A 61 3.12 -12.28 -1.34
C TYR A 61 2.89 -13.74 -1.00
N GLN A 62 3.94 -14.57 -1.06
CA GLN A 62 3.84 -15.98 -0.70
C GLN A 62 3.27 -16.17 0.71
N LYS A 63 3.72 -15.36 1.68
CA LYS A 63 3.30 -15.46 3.08
C LYS A 63 1.93 -14.82 3.36
N LEU A 64 1.57 -13.73 2.68
CA LEU A 64 0.44 -12.89 3.09
C LEU A 64 -0.77 -12.93 2.13
N HIS A 65 -0.68 -13.61 0.98
CA HIS A 65 -1.75 -13.58 -0.03
C HIS A 65 -3.11 -14.11 0.47
N ASP A 66 -3.10 -15.06 1.40
CA ASP A 66 -4.30 -15.67 1.98
C ASP A 66 -4.97 -14.81 3.06
N LEU A 67 -4.34 -13.72 3.50
CA LEU A 67 -4.94 -12.82 4.48
C LEU A 67 -6.30 -12.31 3.99
N LYS A 68 -7.31 -12.42 4.86
CA LYS A 68 -8.65 -11.87 4.65
C LYS A 68 -8.67 -10.43 5.14
N ILE A 69 -8.85 -9.51 4.19
CA ILE A 69 -8.70 -8.08 4.41
C ILE A 69 -9.93 -7.35 3.90
N SER A 70 -10.42 -6.39 4.67
CA SER A 70 -11.38 -5.38 4.24
C SER A 70 -10.70 -4.01 4.17
N ILE A 71 -11.01 -3.25 3.12
CA ILE A 71 -10.48 -1.91 2.86
C ILE A 71 -11.67 -0.96 2.84
N ILE A 72 -11.74 -0.05 3.81
CA ILE A 72 -12.88 0.85 4.00
C ILE A 72 -12.41 2.30 3.76
N PRO A 73 -12.70 2.90 2.59
CA PRO A 73 -12.35 4.30 2.34
C PRO A 73 -13.05 5.24 3.31
N ARG A 74 -12.30 6.21 3.86
CA ARG A 74 -12.84 7.23 4.78
C ARG A 74 -13.01 8.60 4.14
N ASN A 75 -12.45 8.80 2.94
CA ASN A 75 -12.70 10.02 2.16
C ASN A 75 -14.18 10.16 1.80
N LYS A 76 -14.65 11.40 1.63
CA LYS A 76 -16.05 11.71 1.29
C LYS A 76 -16.49 10.92 0.05
N ASN A 77 -17.61 10.20 0.16
CA ASN A 77 -18.15 9.33 -0.89
C ASN A 77 -17.19 8.23 -1.38
N GLY A 78 -16.17 7.88 -0.59
CA GLY A 78 -15.11 6.94 -0.98
C GLY A 78 -14.22 7.45 -2.12
N TYR A 79 -14.31 8.73 -2.48
CA TYR A 79 -13.56 9.33 -3.56
C TYR A 79 -12.31 10.03 -3.03
N ILE A 80 -11.16 9.67 -3.58
CA ILE A 80 -9.86 10.27 -3.25
C ILE A 80 -9.45 11.18 -4.40
N SER A 81 -9.21 12.46 -4.11
CA SER A 81 -8.80 13.44 -5.12
C SER A 81 -7.43 13.10 -5.68
N LYS A 82 -7.20 13.49 -6.94
CA LYS A 82 -5.99 13.21 -7.69
C LYS A 82 -5.41 14.49 -8.23
N LYS A 83 -4.09 14.63 -8.16
CA LYS A 83 -3.34 15.78 -8.69
C LYS A 83 -2.18 15.31 -9.54
N ILE A 84 -1.98 15.95 -10.68
CA ILE A 84 -0.79 15.71 -11.52
C ILE A 84 0.38 16.48 -10.93
N GLN A 85 1.49 15.78 -10.72
CA GLN A 85 2.75 16.32 -10.27
C GLN A 85 3.79 16.19 -11.38
N TYR A 86 4.64 17.21 -11.48
CA TYR A 86 5.70 17.31 -12.47
C TYR A 86 7.02 17.37 -11.72
N PHE A 87 7.96 16.50 -12.07
CA PHE A 87 9.31 16.56 -11.54
C PHE A 87 10.31 16.03 -12.57
N ASN A 88 11.55 16.50 -12.45
CA ASN A 88 12.63 16.12 -13.33
C ASN A 88 13.44 15.01 -12.67
N ASN A 89 13.69 13.94 -13.42
CA ASN A 89 14.65 12.92 -13.04
C ASN A 89 15.94 13.14 -13.83
N SER A 90 16.88 13.85 -13.20
CA SER A 90 18.15 14.26 -13.80
C SER A 90 19.27 13.21 -13.65
N VAL A 91 18.96 11.95 -13.28
CA VAL A 91 20.01 10.92 -13.26
C VAL A 91 20.43 10.65 -14.71
N GLY A 92 21.71 10.82 -15.03
CA GLY A 92 22.21 10.90 -16.41
C GLY A 92 21.98 9.67 -17.32
N TYR A 93 21.43 8.58 -16.77
CA TYR A 93 21.03 7.37 -17.50
C TYR A 93 19.49 7.25 -17.67
N ALA A 94 18.70 8.20 -17.15
CA ALA A 94 17.24 8.11 -17.15
C ALA A 94 16.60 8.40 -18.52
N SER A 95 17.34 8.99 -19.46
CA SER A 95 16.85 9.29 -20.80
C SER A 95 17.97 9.26 -21.83
N ASN A 96 17.64 8.84 -23.05
CA ASN A 96 18.51 8.95 -24.22
C ASN A 96 18.37 10.32 -24.92
N GLU A 97 17.55 11.22 -24.37
CA GLU A 97 17.41 12.60 -24.87
C GLU A 97 18.66 13.44 -24.55
N LEU A 98 18.95 14.44 -25.41
CA LEU A 98 20.05 15.39 -25.22
C LEU A 98 19.93 16.08 -23.86
N GLY A 99 20.84 15.75 -22.93
CA GLY A 99 20.86 16.26 -21.56
C GLY A 99 20.51 15.22 -20.48
N GLY A 100 20.09 14.01 -20.83
CA GLY A 100 19.93 12.87 -19.92
C GLY A 100 18.84 13.04 -18.84
N ASN A 101 17.94 14.02 -19.00
CA ASN A 101 16.91 14.36 -18.02
C ASN A 101 15.54 13.84 -18.47
N LEU A 102 14.86 13.09 -17.61
CA LEU A 102 13.51 12.58 -17.87
C LEU A 102 12.48 13.44 -17.13
N ILE A 103 11.57 14.08 -17.86
CA ILE A 103 10.43 14.80 -17.26
C ILE A 103 9.36 13.77 -16.89
N VAL A 104 9.15 13.58 -15.59
CA VAL A 104 8.18 12.64 -15.06
C VAL A 104 6.88 13.39 -14.71
N LYS A 105 5.75 12.85 -15.18
CA LYS A 105 4.41 13.36 -14.89
C LYS A 105 3.60 12.25 -14.21
N GLU A 106 3.33 12.38 -12.93
CA GLU A 106 2.59 11.37 -12.16
C GLU A 106 1.30 11.92 -11.60
N GLN A 107 0.25 11.12 -11.62
CA GLN A 107 -0.98 11.42 -10.91
C GLN A 107 -0.92 10.85 -9.50
N TRP A 108 -0.88 11.70 -8.48
CA TRP A 108 -0.89 11.28 -7.07
C TRP A 108 -2.28 11.42 -6.46
N LEU A 109 -2.61 10.54 -5.53
CA LEU A 109 -3.74 10.71 -4.61
C LEU A 109 -3.40 11.77 -3.57
N GLU A 110 -4.38 12.58 -3.16
CA GLU A 110 -4.22 13.59 -2.11
C GLU A 110 -5.02 13.22 -0.86
N ASN A 111 -4.36 13.29 0.30
CA ASN A 111 -4.91 12.95 1.61
C ASN A 111 -5.72 11.63 1.63
N PRO A 112 -5.19 10.53 1.06
CA PRO A 112 -5.87 9.24 1.16
C PRO A 112 -6.00 8.78 2.61
N ILE A 113 -7.13 8.16 2.94
CA ILE A 113 -7.39 7.55 4.25
C ILE A 113 -8.31 6.34 4.14
N TRP A 114 -7.93 5.26 4.82
CA TRP A 114 -8.66 4.01 4.88
C TRP A 114 -8.68 3.47 6.30
N ASP A 115 -9.77 2.82 6.68
CA ASP A 115 -9.74 1.83 7.76
C ASP A 115 -9.49 0.46 7.14
N ILE A 116 -8.47 -0.22 7.63
CA ILE A 116 -8.08 -1.56 7.21
C ILE A 116 -8.46 -2.53 8.32
N VAL A 117 -9.14 -3.60 7.93
CA VAL A 117 -9.52 -4.69 8.85
C VAL A 117 -8.91 -5.98 8.35
N VAL A 118 -8.13 -6.66 9.20
CA VAL A 118 -7.50 -7.94 8.91
C VAL A 118 -8.05 -8.97 9.87
N LEU A 119 -8.61 -10.06 9.34
CA LEU A 119 -9.10 -11.15 10.19
C LEU A 119 -7.92 -11.85 10.88
N LEU A 120 -8.06 -12.12 12.17
CA LEU A 120 -7.05 -12.87 12.94
C LEU A 120 -7.39 -14.36 12.89
N ASP A 121 -7.07 -15.01 11.77
CA ASP A 121 -7.33 -16.43 11.52
C ASP A 121 -6.07 -17.23 11.12
N CYS A 122 -4.90 -16.61 11.16
CA CYS A 122 -3.61 -17.23 10.86
C CYS A 122 -2.45 -16.53 11.57
N GLN A 123 -1.30 -17.22 11.63
CA GLN A 123 -0.10 -16.77 12.35
C GLN A 123 0.42 -15.42 11.81
N GLU A 124 0.40 -15.21 10.50
CA GLU A 124 0.84 -13.97 9.88
C GLU A 124 -0.03 -12.77 10.28
N ALA A 125 -1.34 -12.97 10.45
CA ALA A 125 -2.24 -11.93 10.92
C ALA A 125 -1.95 -11.57 12.39
N ASP A 126 -1.67 -12.56 13.23
CA ASP A 126 -1.31 -12.36 14.64
C ASP A 126 0.03 -11.62 14.78
N MET A 127 1.03 -11.98 13.97
CA MET A 127 2.32 -11.27 13.92
C MET A 127 2.13 -9.81 13.50
N LEU A 128 1.33 -9.55 12.47
CA LEU A 128 1.02 -8.19 12.04
C LEU A 128 0.33 -7.38 13.14
N ALA A 129 -0.65 -7.98 13.82
CA ALA A 129 -1.34 -7.36 14.94
C ALA A 129 -0.38 -7.00 16.07
N LEU A 130 0.51 -7.92 16.45
CA LEU A 130 1.51 -7.68 17.48
C LEU A 130 2.46 -6.54 17.11
N SER A 131 2.95 -6.49 15.86
CA SER A 131 3.81 -5.41 15.39
C SER A 131 3.11 -4.05 15.43
N LEU A 132 1.88 -3.97 14.93
CA LEU A 132 1.14 -2.70 14.90
C LEU A 132 0.74 -2.21 16.30
N LEU A 133 0.32 -3.10 17.19
CA LEU A 133 -0.02 -2.74 18.58
C LEU A 133 1.20 -2.22 19.35
N ASN A 134 2.39 -2.75 19.05
CA ASN A 134 3.64 -2.30 19.64
C ASN A 134 4.30 -1.13 18.90
N ASN A 135 3.67 -0.60 17.85
CA ASN A 135 4.23 0.45 16.98
C ASN A 135 5.62 0.10 16.40
N THR A 136 5.83 -1.18 16.07
CA THR A 136 7.09 -1.66 15.49
C THR A 136 6.93 -1.99 14.01
N CYS A 137 7.96 -1.67 13.22
CA CYS A 137 8.09 -2.10 11.84
C CYS A 137 9.57 -2.31 11.51
N ILE A 138 9.88 -3.30 10.68
CA ILE A 138 11.26 -3.57 10.24
C ILE A 138 11.69 -2.59 9.15
N TYR A 139 10.79 -2.33 8.19
CA TYR A 139 10.98 -1.32 7.16
C TYR A 139 9.89 -0.26 7.23
N ILE A 140 10.25 0.97 6.87
CA ILE A 140 9.31 2.10 6.83
C ILE A 140 8.24 1.82 5.76
N PRO A 141 6.94 1.80 6.11
CA PRO A 141 5.88 1.58 5.14
C PRO A 141 5.62 2.82 4.29
N TYR A 142 5.29 2.61 3.01
CA TYR A 142 4.98 3.65 2.05
C TYR A 142 3.71 3.34 1.26
N LEU A 143 2.99 4.38 0.83
CA LEU A 143 1.81 4.30 -0.02
C LEU A 143 2.21 4.25 -1.51
N GLY A 144 2.77 3.10 -1.89
CA GLY A 144 3.12 2.74 -3.26
C GLY A 144 4.58 2.96 -3.63
N LYS A 145 5.15 4.15 -3.36
CA LYS A 145 6.59 4.44 -3.51
C LYS A 145 7.13 5.22 -2.31
N ASN A 146 8.45 5.20 -2.14
CA ASN A 146 9.17 5.80 -1.00
C ASN A 146 8.91 7.30 -0.77
N ASP A 147 8.52 8.05 -1.82
CA ASP A 147 8.13 9.46 -1.69
C ASP A 147 6.80 9.69 -0.93
N HIS A 148 6.07 8.61 -0.62
CA HIS A 148 4.76 8.65 0.02
C HIS A 148 4.76 7.88 1.35
N PRO A 149 5.31 8.43 2.45
CA PRO A 149 5.25 7.79 3.77
C PRO A 149 3.83 7.43 4.18
N ALA A 150 3.64 6.21 4.68
CA ALA A 150 2.39 5.77 5.25
C ALA A 150 2.30 6.13 6.73
N ASN A 151 1.14 6.62 7.16
CA ASN A 151 0.78 6.82 8.54
C ASN A 151 -0.19 5.74 8.99
N ILE A 152 0.10 5.08 10.11
CA ILE A 152 -0.73 4.06 10.72
C ILE A 152 -1.15 4.56 12.09
N SER A 153 -2.45 4.60 12.37
CA SER A 153 -2.99 5.07 13.64
C SER A 153 -4.23 4.28 14.04
N ASN A 154 -4.75 4.52 15.25
CA ASN A 154 -5.99 3.91 15.75
C ASN A 154 -5.97 2.38 15.67
N VAL A 155 -4.84 1.77 16.03
CA VAL A 155 -4.68 0.30 16.02
C VAL A 155 -5.46 -0.29 17.18
N GLU A 156 -6.37 -1.21 16.89
CA GLU A 156 -7.20 -1.89 17.89
C GLU A 156 -7.54 -3.33 17.45
N ILE A 157 -7.83 -4.19 18.43
CA ILE A 157 -8.44 -5.50 18.19
C ILE A 157 -9.94 -5.36 18.40
N ILE A 158 -10.72 -5.74 17.39
CA ILE A 158 -12.18 -5.70 17.43
C ILE A 158 -12.76 -7.12 17.40
N GLU A 159 -13.92 -7.28 18.04
CA GLU A 159 -14.75 -8.47 17.89
C GLU A 159 -15.70 -8.31 16.70
N LEU A 160 -15.64 -9.26 15.78
CA LEU A 160 -16.53 -9.39 14.65
C LEU A 160 -17.62 -10.40 14.97
N THR A 161 -18.86 -10.01 14.71
CA THR A 161 -20.02 -10.90 14.69
C THR A 161 -20.30 -11.36 13.28
N GLU A 162 -20.61 -12.64 13.13
CA GLU A 162 -21.07 -13.17 11.85
C GLU A 162 -22.50 -12.71 11.62
N LYS A 163 -22.76 -12.07 10.47
CA LYS A 163 -24.11 -11.69 10.08
C LYS A 163 -24.49 -12.46 8.82
N LYS A 164 -25.57 -13.24 8.88
CA LYS A 164 -26.17 -13.86 7.70
C LYS A 164 -26.79 -12.75 6.85
N ILE A 165 -26.45 -12.70 5.57
CA ILE A 165 -26.86 -11.64 4.63
C ILE A 165 -28.36 -11.74 4.23
N ASN A 166 -29.07 -12.76 4.72
CA ASN A 166 -30.46 -13.06 4.37
C ASN A 166 -31.49 -12.66 5.45
N GLU A 167 -31.21 -11.65 6.26
CA GLU A 167 -32.19 -10.99 7.16
C GLU A 167 -32.20 -9.48 6.95
#